data_AF-A0A9D7QLB5-F1
#
_entry.id   AF-A0A9D7QLB5-F1
#
_cell.length_a   1.000
_cell.length_b   1.000
_cell.length_c   1.000
_cell.angle_alpha   90.00
_cell.angle_beta   90.00
_cell.angle_gamma   90.00
#
_symmetry.space_group_name_H-M   'P 1'
#
loop_
_entity.id
_entity.type
_entity.pdbx_description
1 polymer ?
#
loop_
_entity_poly.entity_id
_entity_poly.type
_entity_poly.pdbx_seq_one_letter_code
_entity_poly.pdbx_strand_id
1 'polypeptide(L)'
;MTPLTGSLLHAGLQLSEAKKKLRDKSSYLGYAEAVAEELGDVLWYLAAVCRRAGFALYEVAAEASGKTLDPGLTFHALQPEHFPLFKDPTNATEQSLLTLAGEVGLLVHHHVGQGHVGKDKLRAQLVRVAHGLIVAATEAGVTLEGAAYKNLVKINDRWPEKREYPQAFDEIDDPEERLPRAMAIDIYERTVRGREYVFQKSSGVYVGDRLTDNAIVEDDYRFHDVFHYAYAAVLGWSPVMRALLRLKRKSRPEVDETQDGARAILIEEGVTSWIFGQAQKLEFFGGIKRGGLPLDMLKHVRQFVAGYESAQCPLWMWEDAILQGYDAFRFLQDRRRAQVQIDFKRRRLHVKELP
;
A
#
# COMPACT_ATOMS: atom_id res chain seq x y z
N MET A 1 -16.42 17.30 2.63
CA MET A 1 -16.59 16.45 1.43
C MET A 1 -16.91 15.04 1.91
N THR A 2 -17.92 14.37 1.36
CA THR A 2 -18.08 12.93 1.60
C THR A 2 -16.89 12.15 1.00
N PRO A 3 -16.49 10.99 1.55
CA PRO A 3 -15.37 10.19 1.04
C PRO A 3 -15.46 9.96 -0.48
N LEU A 4 -16.68 9.71 -0.98
CA LEU A 4 -17.01 9.49 -2.39
C LEU A 4 -16.65 10.70 -3.30
N THR A 5 -16.81 11.92 -2.81
CA THR A 5 -16.54 13.14 -3.59
C THR A 5 -15.05 13.39 -3.74
N GLY A 6 -14.28 13.20 -2.66
CA GLY A 6 -12.82 13.31 -2.69
C GLY A 6 -12.20 12.23 -3.58
N SER A 7 -12.76 11.03 -3.53
CA SER A 7 -12.44 9.90 -4.38
C SER A 7 -12.71 10.11 -5.88
N LEU A 8 -13.87 10.63 -6.26
CA LEU A 8 -14.19 10.96 -7.66
C LEU A 8 -13.33 12.10 -8.20
N LEU A 9 -13.02 13.10 -7.35
CA LEU A 9 -12.09 14.17 -7.70
C LEU A 9 -10.67 13.61 -7.92
N HIS A 10 -10.25 12.64 -7.10
CA HIS A 10 -8.98 11.94 -7.27
C HIS A 10 -8.91 11.19 -8.60
N ALA A 11 -9.97 10.49 -8.99
CA ALA A 11 -10.05 9.82 -10.30
C ALA A 11 -9.91 10.80 -11.48
N GLY A 12 -10.53 11.98 -11.40
CA GLY A 12 -10.35 13.04 -12.41
C GLY A 12 -8.92 13.59 -12.45
N LEU A 13 -8.27 13.75 -11.29
CA LEU A 13 -6.88 14.20 -11.19
C LEU A 13 -5.89 13.14 -11.71
N GLN A 14 -6.14 11.87 -11.41
CA GLN A 14 -5.38 10.72 -11.89
C GLN A 14 -5.36 10.65 -13.42
N LEU A 15 -6.49 10.88 -14.09
CA LEU A 15 -6.56 10.98 -15.54
C LEU A 15 -5.72 12.15 -16.08
N SER A 16 -5.64 13.26 -15.36
CA SER A 16 -4.76 14.38 -15.71
C SER A 16 -3.27 14.09 -15.44
N GLU A 17 -2.93 13.26 -14.46
CA GLU A 17 -1.56 12.80 -14.22
C GLU A 17 -1.13 11.74 -15.25
N ALA A 18 -2.04 10.87 -15.67
CA ALA A 18 -1.83 9.96 -16.80
C ALA A 18 -1.42 10.75 -18.04
N LYS A 19 -2.05 11.90 -18.31
CA LYS A 19 -1.63 12.84 -19.37
C LYS A 19 -0.20 13.35 -19.19
N LYS A 20 0.20 13.76 -17.97
CA LYS A 20 1.56 14.26 -17.72
C LYS A 20 2.61 13.19 -18.05
N LYS A 21 2.32 11.93 -17.74
CA LYS A 21 3.15 10.78 -18.10
C LYS A 21 3.20 10.49 -19.62
N LEU A 22 2.28 11.04 -20.43
CA LEU A 22 2.34 10.98 -21.91
C LEU A 22 3.35 11.97 -22.51
N ARG A 23 3.60 13.09 -21.83
CA ARG A 23 4.51 14.13 -22.33
C ARG A 23 5.98 13.71 -22.26
N ASP A 24 6.32 12.88 -21.28
CA ASP A 24 7.70 12.44 -21.03
C ASP A 24 7.95 11.08 -21.69
N LYS A 25 8.61 11.10 -22.87
CA LYS A 25 8.91 9.90 -23.68
C LYS A 25 9.73 8.81 -22.96
N SER A 26 10.32 9.12 -21.81
CA SER A 26 11.13 8.20 -20.99
C SER A 26 10.33 7.35 -19.98
N SER A 27 9.06 7.68 -19.68
CA SER A 27 8.19 6.91 -18.75
C SER A 27 7.39 5.77 -19.41
N TYR A 28 7.76 5.43 -20.63
CA TYR A 28 6.98 4.61 -21.56
C TYR A 28 6.78 3.13 -21.12
N LEU A 29 7.74 2.53 -20.42
CA LEU A 29 7.71 1.10 -20.03
C LEU A 29 6.56 0.73 -19.06
N GLY A 30 5.82 1.70 -18.52
CA GLY A 30 4.69 1.48 -17.61
C GLY A 30 3.36 2.12 -18.04
N TYR A 31 3.24 2.61 -19.28
CA TYR A 31 2.05 3.36 -19.74
C TYR A 31 0.75 2.56 -19.61
N ALA A 32 0.69 1.38 -20.22
CA ALA A 32 -0.50 0.54 -20.20
C ALA A 32 -0.87 0.09 -18.77
N GLU A 33 0.12 -0.10 -17.89
CA GLU A 33 -0.13 -0.44 -16.49
C GLU A 33 -0.70 0.73 -15.71
N ALA A 34 -0.13 1.93 -15.88
CA ALA A 34 -0.63 3.14 -15.24
C ALA A 34 -2.05 3.47 -15.70
N VAL A 35 -2.32 3.44 -17.01
CA VAL A 35 -3.68 3.71 -17.52
C VAL A 35 -4.67 2.65 -17.06
N ALA A 36 -4.31 1.36 -17.08
CA ALA A 36 -5.17 0.31 -16.55
C ALA A 36 -5.48 0.51 -15.06
N GLU A 37 -4.51 0.99 -14.27
CA GLU A 37 -4.74 1.33 -12.88
C GLU A 37 -5.76 2.47 -12.73
N GLU A 38 -5.58 3.58 -13.46
CA GLU A 38 -6.48 4.73 -13.34
C GLU A 38 -7.90 4.43 -13.84
N LEU A 39 -8.03 3.72 -14.96
CA LEU A 39 -9.34 3.30 -15.49
C LEU A 39 -10.03 2.30 -14.54
N GLY A 40 -9.25 1.44 -13.88
CA GLY A 40 -9.74 0.55 -12.84
C GLY A 40 -10.28 1.33 -11.63
N ASP A 41 -9.64 2.43 -11.25
CA ASP A 41 -10.12 3.30 -10.17
C ASP A 41 -11.41 4.03 -10.55
N VAL A 42 -11.50 4.55 -11.77
CA VAL A 42 -12.74 5.13 -12.31
C VAL A 42 -13.88 4.11 -12.28
N LEU A 43 -13.62 2.87 -12.72
CA LEU A 43 -14.61 1.79 -12.68
C LEU A 43 -15.07 1.46 -11.26
N TRP A 44 -14.13 1.38 -10.31
CA TRP A 44 -14.44 1.13 -8.91
C TRP A 44 -15.35 2.22 -8.33
N TYR A 45 -15.05 3.50 -8.62
CA TYR A 45 -15.88 4.61 -8.16
C TYR A 45 -17.24 4.64 -8.84
N LEU A 46 -17.30 4.39 -10.15
CA LEU A 46 -18.56 4.23 -10.87
C LEU A 46 -19.45 3.16 -10.19
N ALA A 47 -18.88 1.99 -9.90
CA ALA A 47 -19.58 0.90 -9.21
C ALA A 47 -20.09 1.33 -7.82
N ALA A 48 -19.26 2.03 -7.05
CA ALA A 48 -19.62 2.53 -5.72
C ALA A 48 -20.77 3.56 -5.77
N VAL A 49 -20.74 4.48 -6.75
CA VAL A 49 -21.80 5.48 -6.94
C VAL A 49 -23.09 4.81 -7.40
N CYS A 50 -23.04 3.89 -8.37
CA CYS A 50 -24.19 3.10 -8.82
C CYS A 50 -24.86 2.39 -7.64
N ARG A 51 -24.07 1.66 -6.83
CA ARG A 51 -24.56 0.95 -5.64
C ARG A 51 -25.24 1.89 -4.65
N ARG A 52 -24.65 3.06 -4.37
CA ARG A 52 -25.22 4.04 -3.43
C ARG A 52 -26.49 4.71 -3.96
N ALA A 53 -26.59 4.88 -5.28
CA ALA A 53 -27.76 5.44 -5.95
C ALA A 53 -28.87 4.41 -6.23
N GLY A 54 -28.63 3.13 -5.93
CA GLY A 54 -29.58 2.04 -6.16
C GLY A 54 -29.72 1.66 -7.64
N PHE A 55 -28.63 1.76 -8.40
CA PHE A 55 -28.53 1.26 -9.77
C PHE A 55 -27.59 0.06 -9.85
N ALA A 56 -27.92 -0.93 -10.67
CA ALA A 56 -26.99 -2.02 -10.93
C ALA A 56 -25.96 -1.60 -12.00
N LEU A 57 -24.68 -1.88 -11.75
CA LEU A 57 -23.60 -1.49 -12.67
C LEU A 57 -23.79 -2.09 -14.06
N TYR A 58 -24.24 -3.35 -14.15
CA TYR A 58 -24.45 -4.03 -15.43
C TYR A 58 -25.55 -3.35 -16.27
N GLU A 59 -26.57 -2.75 -15.65
CA GLU A 59 -27.61 -2.00 -16.37
C GLU A 59 -27.06 -0.71 -16.98
N VAL A 60 -26.28 0.03 -16.20
CA VAL A 60 -25.61 1.26 -16.65
C VAL A 60 -24.61 0.95 -17.77
N ALA A 61 -23.85 -0.13 -17.65
CA ALA A 61 -22.87 -0.55 -18.65
C ALA A 61 -23.50 -1.02 -19.97
N ALA A 62 -24.62 -1.77 -19.89
CA ALA A 62 -25.38 -2.19 -21.07
C ALA A 62 -25.95 -0.98 -21.82
N GLU A 63 -26.58 -0.05 -21.10
CA GLU A 63 -27.12 1.20 -21.66
C GLU A 63 -26.02 2.05 -22.30
N ALA A 64 -24.87 2.17 -21.64
CA ALA A 64 -23.71 2.90 -22.15
C ALA A 64 -23.09 2.29 -23.41
N SER A 65 -23.09 0.96 -23.54
CA SER A 65 -22.53 0.25 -24.70
C SER A 65 -23.54 0.03 -25.83
N GLY A 66 -24.81 0.37 -25.62
CA GLY A 66 -25.90 0.04 -26.54
C GLY A 66 -26.18 -1.46 -26.67
N LYS A 67 -25.67 -2.27 -25.73
CA LYS A 67 -25.87 -3.73 -25.71
C LYS A 67 -27.18 -4.08 -25.00
N THR A 68 -27.82 -5.16 -25.43
CA THR A 68 -29.00 -5.69 -24.75
C THR A 68 -28.60 -6.24 -23.37
N LEU A 69 -29.49 -6.08 -22.38
CA LEU A 69 -29.31 -6.69 -21.07
C LEU A 69 -29.41 -8.21 -21.20
N ASP A 70 -28.28 -8.89 -20.98
CA ASP A 70 -28.15 -10.33 -20.96
C ASP A 70 -27.37 -10.77 -19.71
N PRO A 71 -27.76 -11.84 -18.99
CA PRO A 71 -27.01 -12.36 -17.86
C PRO A 71 -25.55 -12.73 -18.16
N GLY A 72 -25.21 -12.98 -19.44
CA GLY A 72 -23.84 -13.25 -19.90
C GLY A 72 -23.02 -12.01 -20.25
N LEU A 73 -23.53 -10.79 -20.05
CA LEU A 73 -22.81 -9.57 -20.37
C LEU A 73 -21.55 -9.43 -19.49
N THR A 74 -20.38 -9.45 -20.14
CA THR A 74 -19.07 -9.29 -19.49
C THR A 74 -18.43 -7.96 -19.87
N PHE A 75 -17.39 -7.54 -19.14
CA PHE A 75 -16.59 -6.36 -19.53
C PHE A 75 -15.95 -6.52 -20.91
N HIS A 76 -15.55 -7.73 -21.29
CA HIS A 76 -15.06 -8.03 -22.63
C HIS A 76 -16.09 -7.67 -23.72
N ALA A 77 -17.37 -8.03 -23.51
CA ALA A 77 -18.44 -7.77 -24.46
C ALA A 77 -18.81 -6.27 -24.64
N LEU A 78 -18.33 -5.40 -23.74
CA LEU A 78 -18.53 -3.95 -23.82
C LEU A 78 -17.55 -3.26 -24.78
N GLN A 79 -16.47 -3.94 -25.16
CA GLN A 79 -15.43 -3.42 -26.04
C GLN A 79 -15.43 -4.18 -27.39
N PRO A 80 -14.83 -3.62 -28.46
CA PRO A 80 -14.63 -4.35 -29.70
C PRO A 80 -13.79 -5.61 -29.48
N GLU A 81 -14.08 -6.70 -30.22
CA GLU A 81 -13.30 -7.95 -30.14
C GLU A 81 -11.82 -7.75 -30.46
N HIS A 82 -11.53 -6.82 -31.36
CA HIS A 82 -10.18 -6.48 -31.79
C HIS A 82 -10.01 -4.97 -31.69
N PHE A 83 -9.06 -4.53 -30.88
CA PHE A 83 -8.57 -3.15 -30.87
C PHE A 83 -7.03 -3.15 -30.84
N PRO A 84 -6.38 -2.14 -31.42
CA PRO A 84 -4.93 -2.11 -31.49
C PRO A 84 -4.33 -2.06 -30.08
N LEU A 85 -3.31 -2.88 -29.85
CA LEU A 85 -2.42 -2.69 -28.71
C LEU A 85 -1.57 -1.45 -29.00
N PHE A 86 -2.04 -0.31 -28.50
CA PHE A 86 -1.30 0.92 -28.64
C PHE A 86 -0.12 0.92 -27.69
N LYS A 87 1.04 1.03 -28.32
CA LYS A 87 2.31 1.21 -27.67
C LYS A 87 2.45 2.67 -27.24
N ASP A 88 2.09 3.61 -28.12
CA ASP A 88 2.09 5.05 -27.88
C ASP A 88 0.66 5.62 -27.70
N PRO A 89 0.47 6.63 -26.84
CA PRO A 89 -0.79 7.37 -26.75
C PRO A 89 -1.08 8.09 -28.06
N THR A 90 -2.31 7.99 -28.55
CA THR A 90 -2.76 8.75 -29.73
C THR A 90 -3.52 10.00 -29.30
N ASN A 91 -3.71 10.95 -30.23
CA ASN A 91 -4.60 12.09 -29.99
C ASN A 91 -6.02 11.64 -29.62
N ALA A 92 -6.50 10.51 -30.14
CA ALA A 92 -7.80 9.94 -29.81
C ALA A 92 -7.84 9.41 -28.37
N THR A 93 -6.75 8.77 -27.93
CA THR A 93 -6.56 8.35 -26.54
C THR A 93 -6.59 9.56 -25.59
N GLU A 94 -5.90 10.64 -25.92
CA GLU A 94 -5.93 11.86 -25.09
C GLU A 94 -7.32 12.49 -25.03
N GLN A 95 -8.00 12.60 -26.17
CA GLN A 95 -9.34 13.19 -26.24
C GLN A 95 -10.38 12.37 -25.46
N SER A 96 -10.32 11.04 -25.54
CA SER A 96 -11.22 10.14 -24.81
C SER A 96 -11.01 10.23 -23.30
N LEU A 97 -9.75 10.27 -22.82
CA LEU A 97 -9.43 10.46 -21.41
C LEU A 97 -9.91 11.83 -20.89
N LEU A 98 -9.75 12.91 -21.67
CA LEU A 98 -10.25 14.24 -21.31
C LEU A 98 -11.79 14.29 -21.27
N THR A 99 -12.44 13.62 -22.21
CA THR A 99 -13.91 13.51 -22.23
C THR A 99 -14.40 12.77 -20.99
N LEU A 100 -13.79 11.64 -20.66
CA LEU A 100 -14.09 10.88 -19.43
C LEU A 100 -13.89 11.75 -18.18
N ALA A 101 -12.75 12.46 -18.07
CA ALA A 101 -12.48 13.34 -16.95
C ALA A 101 -13.54 14.47 -16.83
N GLY A 102 -14.00 15.02 -17.95
CA GLY A 102 -15.09 15.99 -18.00
C GLY A 102 -16.40 15.43 -17.45
N GLU A 103 -16.79 14.22 -17.87
CA GLU A 103 -18.01 13.56 -17.38
C GLU A 103 -17.93 13.20 -15.88
N VAL A 104 -16.75 12.79 -15.39
CA VAL A 104 -16.52 12.58 -13.95
C VAL A 104 -16.64 13.91 -13.20
N GLY A 105 -16.08 15.00 -13.75
CA GLY A 105 -16.19 16.35 -13.18
C GLY A 105 -17.64 16.83 -13.07
N LEU A 106 -18.45 16.61 -14.10
CA LEU A 106 -19.89 16.92 -14.09
C LEU A 106 -20.64 16.08 -13.05
N LEU A 107 -20.33 14.78 -12.93
CA LEU A 107 -20.90 13.92 -11.88
C LEU A 107 -20.59 14.47 -10.48
N VAL A 108 -19.35 14.90 -10.24
CA VAL A 108 -18.94 15.51 -8.96
C VAL A 108 -19.69 16.82 -8.72
N HIS A 109 -19.74 17.71 -9.72
CA HIS A 109 -20.43 18.99 -9.62
C HIS A 109 -21.91 18.81 -9.23
N HIS A 110 -22.60 17.89 -9.89
CA HIS A 110 -23.99 17.55 -9.60
C HIS A 110 -24.18 16.90 -8.22
N HIS A 111 -23.19 16.19 -7.70
CA HIS A 111 -23.25 15.59 -6.36
C HIS A 111 -22.92 16.59 -5.23
N VAL A 112 -22.12 17.62 -5.49
CA VAL A 112 -21.74 18.66 -4.51
C VAL A 112 -22.73 19.83 -4.47
N GLY A 113 -23.33 20.16 -5.62
CA GLY A 113 -24.41 21.15 -5.67
C GLY A 113 -25.60 20.67 -4.85
N GLN A 114 -26.00 21.44 -3.83
CA GLN A 114 -27.01 21.09 -2.81
C GLN A 114 -28.46 20.90 -3.33
N GLY A 115 -28.68 20.67 -4.63
CA GLY A 115 -29.97 20.29 -5.18
C GLY A 115 -30.11 18.78 -5.27
N HIS A 116 -31.27 18.23 -4.90
CA HIS A 116 -31.62 16.84 -5.23
C HIS A 116 -31.58 16.67 -6.76
N VAL A 117 -30.50 16.10 -7.28
CA VAL A 117 -30.46 15.67 -8.68
C VAL A 117 -31.46 14.53 -8.82
N GLY A 118 -32.46 14.71 -9.69
CA GLY A 118 -33.44 13.67 -9.97
C GLY A 118 -32.76 12.37 -10.39
N LYS A 119 -33.31 11.24 -9.94
CA LYS A 119 -32.73 9.90 -10.15
C LYS A 119 -32.38 9.63 -11.62
N ASP A 120 -33.21 10.10 -12.56
CA ASP A 120 -32.99 9.95 -14.00
C ASP A 120 -31.79 10.76 -14.51
N LYS A 121 -31.61 11.98 -14.01
CA LYS A 121 -30.44 12.82 -14.37
C LYS A 121 -29.14 12.20 -13.86
N LEU A 122 -29.17 11.63 -12.65
CA LEU A 122 -28.02 10.92 -12.09
C LEU A 122 -27.71 9.67 -12.92
N ARG A 123 -28.72 8.86 -13.25
CA ARG A 123 -28.55 7.68 -14.13
C ARG A 123 -27.93 8.08 -15.47
N ALA A 124 -28.48 9.09 -16.13
CA ALA A 124 -27.96 9.58 -17.42
C ALA A 124 -26.49 10.03 -17.32
N GLN A 125 -26.09 10.66 -16.21
CA GLN A 125 -24.68 11.03 -15.98
C GLN A 125 -23.80 9.80 -15.75
N LEU A 126 -24.27 8.80 -15.00
CA LEU A 126 -23.54 7.55 -14.79
C LEU A 126 -23.34 6.77 -16.11
N VAL A 127 -24.35 6.76 -16.98
CA VAL A 127 -24.27 6.17 -18.33
C VAL A 127 -23.23 6.90 -19.18
N ARG A 128 -23.18 8.24 -19.15
CA ARG A 128 -22.13 9.00 -19.85
C ARG A 128 -20.72 8.69 -19.34
N VAL A 129 -20.55 8.60 -18.02
CA VAL A 129 -19.25 8.19 -17.42
C VAL A 129 -18.88 6.77 -17.85
N ALA A 130 -19.82 5.83 -17.81
CA ALA A 130 -19.59 4.45 -18.24
C ALA A 130 -19.22 4.36 -19.73
N HIS A 131 -19.90 5.12 -20.59
CA HIS A 131 -19.58 5.20 -22.02
C HIS A 131 -18.18 5.80 -22.23
N GLY A 132 -17.87 6.92 -21.56
CA GLY A 132 -16.54 7.52 -21.62
C GLY A 132 -15.44 6.57 -21.15
N LEU A 133 -15.71 5.75 -20.13
CA LEU A 133 -14.80 4.73 -19.61
C LEU A 133 -14.55 3.62 -20.64
N ILE A 134 -15.60 3.11 -21.29
CA ILE A 134 -15.48 2.12 -22.37
C ILE A 134 -14.64 2.67 -23.52
N VAL A 135 -14.96 3.88 -24.00
CA VAL A 135 -14.24 4.52 -25.10
C VAL A 135 -12.78 4.76 -24.71
N ALA A 136 -12.50 5.34 -23.53
CA ALA A 136 -11.14 5.61 -23.09
C ALA A 136 -10.30 4.33 -22.94
N ALA A 137 -10.89 3.24 -22.43
CA ALA A 137 -10.19 1.96 -22.33
C ALA A 137 -9.85 1.39 -23.72
N THR A 138 -10.79 1.42 -24.65
CA THR A 138 -10.58 0.95 -26.03
C THR A 138 -9.52 1.78 -26.76
N GLU A 139 -9.60 3.11 -26.70
CA GLU A 139 -8.62 4.01 -27.32
C GLU A 139 -7.24 3.92 -26.67
N ALA A 140 -7.16 3.52 -25.40
CA ALA A 140 -5.89 3.30 -24.70
C ALA A 140 -5.27 1.92 -24.96
N GLY A 141 -5.97 1.02 -25.66
CA GLY A 141 -5.49 -0.36 -25.85
C GLY A 141 -5.54 -1.18 -24.56
N VAL A 142 -6.42 -0.84 -23.61
CA VAL A 142 -6.57 -1.52 -22.32
C VAL A 142 -7.93 -2.20 -22.25
N THR A 143 -7.95 -3.47 -21.83
CA THR A 143 -9.22 -4.16 -21.55
C THR A 143 -9.83 -3.66 -20.24
N LEU A 144 -11.13 -3.39 -20.24
CA LEU A 144 -11.88 -3.09 -19.01
C LEU A 144 -11.82 -4.25 -18.03
N GLU A 145 -11.82 -5.49 -18.53
CA GLU A 145 -11.64 -6.68 -17.70
C GLU A 145 -10.28 -6.68 -16.99
N GLY A 146 -9.20 -6.33 -17.71
CA GLY A 146 -7.86 -6.23 -17.13
C GLY A 146 -7.78 -5.10 -16.11
N ALA A 147 -8.37 -3.94 -16.38
CA ALA A 147 -8.45 -2.83 -15.44
C ALA A 147 -9.26 -3.22 -14.18
N ALA A 148 -10.40 -3.88 -14.35
CA ALA A 148 -11.23 -4.38 -13.25
C ALA A 148 -10.49 -5.40 -12.39
N TYR A 149 -9.85 -6.40 -13.02
CA TYR A 149 -9.07 -7.41 -12.32
C TYR A 149 -7.90 -6.80 -11.54
N LYS A 150 -7.11 -5.92 -12.15
CA LYS A 150 -6.01 -5.21 -11.48
C LYS A 150 -6.50 -4.38 -10.30
N ASN A 151 -7.63 -3.68 -10.44
CA ASN A 151 -8.23 -2.94 -9.33
C ASN A 151 -8.69 -3.89 -8.20
N LEU A 152 -9.34 -5.02 -8.51
CA LEU A 152 -9.72 -6.01 -7.51
C LEU A 152 -8.50 -6.56 -6.76
N VAL A 153 -7.41 -6.88 -7.45
CA VAL A 153 -6.16 -7.32 -6.82
C VAL A 153 -5.63 -6.22 -5.89
N LYS A 154 -5.55 -4.98 -6.35
CA LYS A 154 -5.11 -3.82 -5.56
C LYS A 154 -5.96 -3.60 -4.30
N ILE A 155 -7.28 -3.65 -4.45
CA ILE A 155 -8.21 -3.44 -3.34
C ILE A 155 -8.13 -4.59 -2.34
N ASN A 156 -8.08 -5.85 -2.77
CA ASN A 156 -7.94 -6.99 -1.85
C ASN A 156 -6.58 -7.03 -1.15
N ASP A 157 -5.53 -6.56 -1.81
CA ASP A 157 -4.19 -6.46 -1.25
C ASP A 157 -4.09 -5.41 -0.12
N ARG A 158 -4.93 -4.37 -0.16
CA ARG A 158 -4.96 -3.28 0.83
C ARG A 158 -6.11 -3.39 1.84
N TRP A 159 -7.29 -3.80 1.40
CA TRP A 159 -8.54 -3.85 2.15
C TRP A 159 -9.29 -5.16 1.84
N PRO A 160 -8.72 -6.34 2.17
CA PRO A 160 -9.41 -7.60 1.95
C PRO A 160 -10.63 -7.73 2.87
N GLU A 161 -11.62 -8.50 2.45
CA GLU A 161 -12.77 -8.86 3.30
C GLU A 161 -12.32 -9.65 4.54
N LYS A 162 -11.36 -10.56 4.35
CA LYS A 162 -10.76 -11.36 5.41
C LYS A 162 -9.24 -11.22 5.38
N ARG A 163 -8.66 -10.84 6.51
CA ARG A 163 -7.21 -10.77 6.69
C ARG A 163 -6.70 -12.11 7.21
N GLU A 164 -5.96 -12.80 6.36
CA GLU A 164 -5.27 -14.04 6.71
C GLU A 164 -3.77 -13.82 6.55
N TYR A 165 -3.02 -14.00 7.64
CA TYR A 165 -1.58 -13.89 7.57
C TYR A 165 -1.01 -15.09 6.79
N PRO A 166 -0.11 -14.87 5.81
CA PRO A 166 0.56 -15.96 5.13
C PRO A 166 1.47 -16.74 6.10
N GLN A 167 1.87 -17.94 5.67
CA GLN A 167 2.85 -18.77 6.38
C GLN A 167 4.15 -17.97 6.63
N ALA A 168 4.84 -18.26 7.74
CA ALA A 168 6.15 -17.67 7.98
C ALA A 168 7.15 -18.15 6.91
N PHE A 169 8.01 -17.25 6.44
CA PHE A 169 8.97 -17.57 5.38
C PHE A 169 9.98 -18.65 5.76
N ASP A 170 10.21 -18.84 7.07
CA ASP A 170 11.14 -19.83 7.63
C ASP A 170 10.46 -21.06 8.23
N GLU A 171 9.17 -21.27 7.96
CA GLU A 171 8.40 -22.35 8.61
C GLU A 171 8.98 -23.75 8.35
N ILE A 172 9.71 -23.94 7.25
CA ILE A 172 10.32 -25.21 6.84
C ILE A 172 11.86 -25.24 6.99
N ASP A 173 12.48 -24.12 7.38
CA ASP A 173 13.94 -24.04 7.49
C ASP A 173 14.45 -24.74 8.76
N ASP A 174 15.77 -24.85 8.96
CA ASP A 174 16.33 -25.47 10.15
C ASP A 174 15.83 -24.75 11.42
N PRO A 175 15.36 -25.46 12.47
CA PRO A 175 14.91 -24.84 13.73
C PRO A 175 15.90 -23.82 14.34
N GLU A 176 17.20 -24.02 14.17
CA GLU A 176 18.24 -23.10 14.65
C GLU A 176 18.44 -21.86 13.75
N GLU A 177 17.82 -21.84 12.57
CA GLU A 177 17.83 -20.71 11.63
C GLU A 177 16.47 -19.98 11.57
N ARG A 178 15.47 -20.45 12.32
CA ARG A 178 14.15 -19.82 12.40
C ARG A 178 14.18 -18.64 13.37
N LEU A 179 13.47 -17.57 13.01
CA LEU A 179 13.19 -16.51 13.96
C LEU A 179 12.38 -17.07 15.15
N PRO A 180 12.73 -16.72 16.42
CA PRO A 180 12.06 -17.24 17.60
C PRO A 180 10.56 -16.97 17.51
N ARG A 181 9.70 -17.91 17.93
CA ARG A 181 8.25 -17.68 17.82
C ARG A 181 7.70 -16.68 18.86
N ALA A 182 8.49 -16.40 19.90
CA ALA A 182 8.25 -15.33 20.87
C ALA A 182 9.60 -14.82 21.40
N MET A 183 9.70 -13.51 21.65
CA MET A 183 10.88 -12.88 22.25
C MET A 183 10.48 -11.64 23.05
N ALA A 184 11.27 -11.26 24.06
CA ALA A 184 11.11 -10.02 24.80
C ALA A 184 12.42 -9.24 24.81
N ILE A 185 12.34 -7.92 24.57
CA ILE A 185 13.49 -7.01 24.59
C ILE A 185 13.19 -5.87 25.56
N ASP A 186 14.03 -5.74 26.57
CA ASP A 186 14.05 -4.60 27.47
C ASP A 186 14.85 -3.49 26.82
N ILE A 187 14.21 -2.35 26.59
CA ILE A 187 14.81 -1.15 26.00
C ILE A 187 14.80 -0.05 27.07
N TYR A 188 15.93 0.61 27.27
CA TYR A 188 16.03 1.72 28.20
C TYR A 188 17.15 2.68 27.82
N GLU A 189 16.92 3.95 28.10
CA GLU A 189 17.91 5.00 27.91
C GLU A 189 18.83 5.15 29.13
N ARG A 190 20.11 5.46 28.87
CA ARG A 190 21.09 5.78 29.90
C ARG A 190 22.12 6.79 29.40
N THR A 191 22.43 7.78 30.22
CA THR A 191 23.54 8.71 29.97
C THR A 191 24.90 8.06 30.28
N VAL A 192 25.81 8.10 29.33
CA VAL A 192 27.21 7.67 29.47
C VAL A 192 28.12 8.82 29.05
N ARG A 193 28.90 9.35 30.01
CA ARG A 193 29.83 10.48 29.79
C ARG A 193 29.14 11.71 29.15
N GLY A 194 27.93 12.03 29.61
CA GLY A 194 27.17 13.20 29.15
C GLY A 194 26.43 13.01 27.83
N ARG A 195 26.48 11.82 27.20
CA ARG A 195 25.72 11.49 26.00
C ARG A 195 24.70 10.40 26.30
N GLU A 196 23.49 10.55 25.76
CA GLU A 196 22.43 9.57 25.91
C GLU A 196 22.60 8.41 24.94
N TYR A 197 22.31 7.20 25.43
CA TYR A 197 22.38 5.97 24.68
C TYR A 197 21.18 5.09 24.99
N VAL A 198 20.66 4.43 23.98
CA VAL A 198 19.68 3.35 24.14
C VAL A 198 20.40 2.02 24.27
N PHE A 199 20.01 1.25 25.28
CA PHE A 199 20.46 -0.10 25.52
C PHE A 199 19.30 -1.07 25.36
N GLN A 200 19.61 -2.25 24.84
CA GLN A 200 18.63 -3.29 24.55
C GLN A 200 19.11 -4.61 25.14
N LYS A 201 18.23 -5.31 25.85
CA LYS A 201 18.52 -6.61 26.46
C LYS A 201 17.44 -7.62 26.16
N SER A 202 17.83 -8.83 25.78
CA SER A 202 16.93 -9.99 25.73
C SER A 202 17.43 -11.01 26.74
N SER A 203 16.56 -11.41 27.66
CA SER A 203 16.89 -12.39 28.72
C SER A 203 18.18 -12.04 29.50
N GLY A 204 18.40 -10.74 29.76
CA GLY A 204 19.57 -10.23 30.49
C GLY A 204 20.84 -10.04 29.65
N VAL A 205 20.86 -10.48 28.39
CA VAL A 205 21.99 -10.34 27.45
C VAL A 205 21.77 -9.14 26.55
N TYR A 206 22.81 -8.34 26.32
CA TYR A 206 22.72 -7.19 25.41
C TYR A 206 22.50 -7.66 23.97
N VAL A 207 21.58 -6.97 23.29
CA VAL A 207 21.23 -7.20 21.89
C VAL A 207 21.72 -6.01 21.07
N GLY A 208 22.62 -6.27 20.11
CA GLY A 208 23.19 -5.23 19.25
C GLY A 208 24.13 -4.25 19.97
N ASP A 209 24.49 -3.20 19.23
CA ASP A 209 25.25 -2.08 19.75
C ASP A 209 24.34 -1.06 20.45
N ARG A 210 24.91 -0.25 21.34
CA ARG A 210 24.21 0.88 21.93
C ARG A 210 23.90 1.95 20.87
N LEU A 211 22.69 2.48 20.88
CA LEU A 211 22.20 3.39 19.84
C LEU A 211 22.19 4.84 20.31
N THR A 212 22.37 5.75 19.35
CA THR A 212 22.20 7.20 19.51
C THR A 212 21.50 7.75 18.27
N ASP A 213 20.97 8.97 18.34
CA ASP A 213 20.23 9.56 17.21
C ASP A 213 21.08 9.75 15.94
N ASN A 214 22.41 9.86 16.08
CA ASN A 214 23.34 10.08 14.96
C ASN A 214 22.96 11.30 14.07
N ALA A 215 22.24 12.26 14.63
CA ALA A 215 21.78 13.47 13.97
C ALA A 215 22.26 14.74 14.71
N ILE A 216 22.26 15.88 14.01
CA ILE A 216 22.59 17.20 14.61
C ILE A 216 21.48 17.65 15.56
N VAL A 217 20.23 17.40 15.16
CA VAL A 217 19.03 17.66 15.96
C VAL A 217 18.52 16.32 16.43
N GLU A 218 18.40 16.16 17.74
CA GLU A 218 17.85 14.94 18.34
C GLU A 218 16.39 14.75 17.89
N ASP A 219 16.11 13.57 17.37
CA ASP A 219 14.81 13.18 16.82
C ASP A 219 14.31 11.84 17.36
N ASP A 220 15.00 11.30 18.38
CA ASP A 220 14.71 10.03 19.03
C ASP A 220 14.87 8.79 18.13
N TYR A 221 15.53 8.92 16.97
CA TYR A 221 15.82 7.79 16.08
C TYR A 221 16.68 6.69 16.75
N ARG A 222 17.32 6.96 17.89
CA ARG A 222 17.93 5.93 18.76
C ARG A 222 16.99 4.79 19.17
N PHE A 223 15.66 4.96 19.09
CA PHE A 223 14.68 3.91 19.38
C PHE A 223 14.21 3.12 18.14
N HIS A 224 14.78 3.35 16.94
CA HIS A 224 14.29 2.80 15.67
C HIS A 224 14.27 1.26 15.58
N ASP A 225 15.05 0.54 16.40
CA ASP A 225 15.08 -0.92 16.38
C ASP A 225 13.69 -1.58 16.58
N VAL A 226 12.74 -0.87 17.21
CA VAL A 226 11.35 -1.34 17.32
C VAL A 226 10.66 -1.54 15.96
N PHE A 227 11.11 -0.84 14.92
CA PHE A 227 10.61 -1.03 13.56
C PHE A 227 11.06 -2.40 13.00
N HIS A 228 12.32 -2.77 13.20
CA HIS A 228 12.85 -4.09 12.83
C HIS A 228 12.14 -5.20 13.62
N TYR A 229 11.88 -4.98 14.91
CA TYR A 229 11.09 -5.91 15.74
C TYR A 229 9.66 -6.06 15.21
N ALA A 230 9.03 -4.98 14.76
CA ALA A 230 7.71 -5.02 14.17
C ALA A 230 7.70 -5.78 12.83
N TYR A 231 8.69 -5.57 11.96
CA TYR A 231 8.81 -6.30 10.70
C TYR A 231 9.03 -7.79 10.95
N ALA A 232 9.91 -8.13 11.89
CA ALA A 232 10.14 -9.51 12.29
C ALA A 232 8.86 -10.17 12.84
N ALA A 233 8.16 -9.53 13.79
CA ALA A 233 6.91 -10.04 14.35
C ALA A 233 5.81 -10.19 13.28
N VAL A 234 5.53 -9.11 12.55
CA VAL A 234 4.32 -8.99 11.73
C VAL A 234 4.54 -9.55 10.35
N LEU A 235 5.67 -9.26 9.69
CA LEU A 235 5.96 -9.76 8.35
C LEU A 235 6.55 -11.18 8.42
N GLY A 236 7.27 -11.51 9.50
CA GLY A 236 8.13 -12.71 9.54
C GLY A 236 9.40 -12.51 8.71
N TRP A 237 9.71 -11.25 8.39
CA TRP A 237 10.85 -10.84 7.60
C TRP A 237 11.57 -9.71 8.33
N SER A 238 12.86 -9.92 8.60
CA SER A 238 13.78 -8.88 9.02
C SER A 238 15.21 -9.44 8.90
N PRO A 239 15.90 -9.21 7.77
CA PRO A 239 17.32 -9.54 7.65
C PRO A 239 18.20 -8.86 8.72
N VAL A 240 17.82 -7.67 9.21
CA VAL A 240 18.47 -7.01 10.36
C VAL A 240 18.39 -7.90 11.60
N MET A 241 17.18 -8.37 11.95
CA MET A 241 17.00 -9.25 13.11
C MET A 241 17.68 -10.60 12.95
N ARG A 242 17.65 -11.18 11.75
CA ARG A 242 18.39 -12.43 11.48
C ARG A 242 19.88 -12.24 11.68
N ALA A 243 20.47 -11.14 11.23
CA ALA A 243 21.88 -10.85 11.44
C ALA A 243 22.19 -10.64 12.94
N LEU A 244 21.37 -9.84 13.62
CA LEU A 244 21.51 -9.49 15.04
C LEU A 244 21.46 -10.73 15.94
N LEU A 245 20.52 -11.65 15.67
CA LEU A 245 20.33 -12.89 16.42
C LEU A 245 21.21 -14.04 15.93
N ARG A 246 21.99 -13.83 14.86
CA ARG A 246 22.78 -14.88 14.18
C ARG A 246 21.94 -16.05 13.65
N LEU A 247 20.74 -15.74 13.15
CA LEU A 247 19.74 -16.68 12.60
C LEU A 247 19.57 -16.52 11.08
N LYS A 248 20.67 -16.27 10.38
CA LYS A 248 20.67 -16.29 8.91
C LYS A 248 20.51 -17.73 8.43
N ARG A 249 19.77 -17.95 7.34
CA ARG A 249 19.41 -19.29 6.83
C ARG A 249 20.55 -19.96 6.06
N LYS A 250 21.66 -20.26 6.75
CA LYS A 250 22.93 -20.78 6.19
C LYS A 250 22.76 -22.10 5.46
N SER A 251 21.79 -22.92 5.87
CA SER A 251 21.46 -24.20 5.25
C SER A 251 20.92 -24.03 3.82
N ARG A 252 20.49 -22.82 3.43
CA ARG A 252 20.03 -22.47 2.08
C ARG A 252 20.89 -21.32 1.54
N PRO A 253 22.05 -21.59 0.91
CA PRO A 253 23.02 -20.57 0.52
C PRO A 253 22.44 -19.42 -0.32
N GLU A 254 21.53 -19.72 -1.26
CA GLU A 254 20.87 -18.71 -2.08
C GLU A 254 20.00 -17.76 -1.24
N VAL A 255 19.31 -18.27 -0.21
CA VAL A 255 18.48 -17.45 0.70
C VAL A 255 19.36 -16.65 1.64
N ASP A 256 20.42 -17.25 2.18
CA ASP A 256 21.42 -16.57 3.00
C ASP A 256 22.05 -15.35 2.29
N GLU A 257 22.33 -15.51 1.00
CA GLU A 257 22.93 -14.46 0.16
C GLU A 257 21.91 -13.41 -0.26
N THR A 258 20.73 -13.82 -0.74
CA THR A 258 19.78 -12.90 -1.41
C THR A 258 18.72 -12.32 -0.47
N GLN A 259 18.28 -13.06 0.54
CA GLN A 259 17.20 -12.64 1.44
C GLN A 259 17.71 -12.21 2.82
N ASP A 260 18.80 -12.82 3.30
CA ASP A 260 19.41 -12.51 4.60
C ASP A 260 20.74 -11.73 4.46
N GLY A 261 21.15 -11.45 3.22
CA GLY A 261 22.42 -10.82 2.88
C GLY A 261 22.50 -9.33 3.21
N ALA A 262 23.70 -8.76 3.03
CA ALA A 262 23.95 -7.35 3.32
C ALA A 262 23.02 -6.40 2.54
N ARG A 263 22.66 -6.75 1.30
CA ARG A 263 21.73 -5.94 0.49
C ARG A 263 20.32 -5.92 1.09
N ALA A 264 19.86 -7.06 1.60
CA ALA A 264 18.55 -7.14 2.24
C ALA A 264 18.50 -6.31 3.53
N ILE A 265 19.57 -6.36 4.35
CA ILE A 265 19.75 -5.51 5.54
C ILE A 265 19.67 -4.02 5.15
N LEU A 266 20.45 -3.59 4.16
CA LEU A 266 20.44 -2.19 3.70
C LEU A 266 19.06 -1.74 3.19
N ILE A 267 18.30 -2.62 2.55
CA ILE A 267 16.95 -2.32 2.09
C ILE A 267 15.98 -2.17 3.27
N GLU A 268 16.05 -3.06 4.27
CA GLU A 268 15.24 -2.94 5.48
C GLU A 268 15.52 -1.62 6.22
N GLU A 269 16.80 -1.30 6.44
CA GLU A 269 17.25 -0.03 7.03
C GLU A 269 16.78 1.19 6.21
N GLY A 270 16.84 1.08 4.88
CA GLY A 270 16.36 2.10 3.96
C GLY A 270 14.84 2.33 4.07
N VAL A 271 14.05 1.26 4.21
CA VAL A 271 12.61 1.35 4.44
C VAL A 271 12.35 2.05 5.78
N THR A 272 13.01 1.62 6.86
CA THR A 272 12.87 2.24 8.18
C THR A 272 13.17 3.74 8.14
N SER A 273 14.33 4.11 7.59
CA SER A 273 14.78 5.50 7.50
C SER A 273 13.84 6.36 6.66
N TRP A 274 13.37 5.83 5.52
CA TRP A 274 12.45 6.55 4.64
C TRP A 274 11.08 6.77 5.28
N ILE A 275 10.50 5.73 5.92
CA ILE A 275 9.22 5.86 6.62
C ILE A 275 9.36 6.85 7.79
N PHE A 276 10.47 6.83 8.52
CA PHE A 276 10.73 7.78 9.61
C PHE A 276 10.65 9.24 9.16
N GLY A 277 11.28 9.58 8.05
CA GLY A 277 11.18 10.93 7.47
C GLY A 277 9.76 11.32 7.05
N GLN A 278 8.89 10.37 6.68
CA GLN A 278 7.47 10.63 6.45
C GLN A 278 6.70 10.77 7.77
N ALA A 279 6.99 9.91 8.75
CA ALA A 279 6.31 9.82 10.03
C ALA A 279 6.50 11.09 10.86
N GLN A 280 7.66 11.73 10.80
CA GLN A 280 7.92 13.03 11.45
C GLN A 280 6.89 14.10 11.04
N LYS A 281 6.43 14.09 9.79
CA LYS A 281 5.42 15.04 9.27
C LYS A 281 3.98 14.66 9.62
N LEU A 282 3.78 13.46 10.14
CA LEU A 282 2.47 12.85 10.42
C LEU A 282 2.34 12.49 11.91
N GLU A 283 3.02 13.23 12.78
CA GLU A 283 3.02 13.03 14.25
C GLU A 283 3.33 11.57 14.63
N PHE A 284 4.32 11.00 13.94
CA PHE A 284 4.72 9.61 14.06
C PHE A 284 3.56 8.62 13.87
N PHE A 285 2.56 8.97 13.07
CA PHE A 285 1.29 8.27 12.84
C PHE A 285 0.34 8.21 14.05
N GLY A 286 0.44 9.19 14.97
CA GLY A 286 -0.41 9.27 16.16
C GLY A 286 -1.90 9.23 15.80
N GLY A 287 -2.65 8.33 16.43
CA GLY A 287 -4.10 8.21 16.21
C GLY A 287 -4.51 7.62 14.85
N ILE A 288 -3.57 7.33 13.95
CA ILE A 288 -3.88 6.68 12.67
C ILE A 288 -4.26 5.22 12.93
N LYS A 289 -5.46 4.85 12.49
CA LYS A 289 -5.96 3.48 12.55
C LYS A 289 -5.61 2.72 11.27
N ARG A 290 -5.75 1.40 11.33
CA ARG A 290 -5.72 0.51 10.15
C ARG A 290 -6.58 1.07 9.01
N GLY A 291 -6.06 1.01 7.79
CA GLY A 291 -6.62 1.63 6.59
C GLY A 291 -6.29 3.12 6.44
N GLY A 292 -5.65 3.75 7.43
CA GLY A 292 -5.37 5.18 7.45
C GLY A 292 -4.00 5.58 6.90
N LEU A 293 -3.06 4.64 6.71
CA LEU A 293 -1.81 4.97 6.03
C LEU A 293 -2.05 5.23 4.53
N PRO A 294 -1.40 6.26 3.94
CA PRO A 294 -1.51 6.56 2.51
C PRO A 294 -1.15 5.34 1.65
N LEU A 295 -1.97 5.03 0.65
CA LEU A 295 -1.73 3.89 -0.24
C LEU A 295 -0.39 4.02 -0.98
N ASP A 296 -0.07 5.23 -1.45
CA ASP A 296 1.19 5.47 -2.15
C ASP A 296 2.40 5.20 -1.24
N MET A 297 2.30 5.51 0.05
CA MET A 297 3.39 5.19 0.99
C MET A 297 3.68 3.68 0.99
N LEU A 298 2.64 2.86 1.07
CA LEU A 298 2.78 1.40 1.08
C LEU A 298 3.22 0.85 -0.28
N LYS A 299 2.79 1.45 -1.39
CA LYS A 299 3.31 1.12 -2.73
C LYS A 299 4.81 1.38 -2.84
N HIS A 300 5.30 2.50 -2.31
CA HIS A 300 6.74 2.78 -2.27
C HIS A 300 7.48 1.75 -1.41
N VAL A 301 6.95 1.38 -0.23
CA VAL A 301 7.55 0.30 0.57
C VAL A 301 7.68 -0.99 -0.24
N ARG A 302 6.62 -1.41 -0.95
CA ARG A 302 6.68 -2.58 -1.83
C ARG A 302 7.74 -2.46 -2.93
N GLN A 303 7.95 -1.26 -3.49
CA GLN A 303 9.01 -1.02 -4.47
C GLN A 303 10.41 -1.16 -3.85
N PHE A 304 10.61 -0.66 -2.63
CA PHE A 304 11.88 -0.83 -1.90
C PHE A 304 12.22 -2.31 -1.71
N VAL A 305 11.22 -3.11 -1.30
CA VAL A 305 11.42 -4.54 -1.03
C VAL A 305 11.23 -5.43 -2.24
N ALA A 306 11.12 -4.87 -3.45
CA ALA A 306 10.96 -5.67 -4.67
C ALA A 306 12.14 -6.64 -4.85
N GLY A 307 11.82 -7.92 -5.07
CA GLY A 307 12.80 -9.00 -5.16
C GLY A 307 13.11 -9.71 -3.83
N TYR A 308 12.56 -9.24 -2.72
CA TYR A 308 12.64 -9.93 -1.42
C TYR A 308 11.32 -10.65 -1.08
N GLU A 309 11.39 -11.62 -0.18
CA GLU A 309 10.22 -12.38 0.30
C GLU A 309 9.13 -11.47 0.87
N SER A 310 9.52 -10.36 1.51
CA SER A 310 8.59 -9.35 2.04
C SER A 310 7.80 -8.57 0.99
N ALA A 311 8.17 -8.61 -0.30
CA ALA A 311 7.33 -8.08 -1.38
C ALA A 311 6.03 -8.87 -1.57
N GLN A 312 6.02 -10.15 -1.17
CA GLN A 312 4.85 -11.02 -1.22
C GLN A 312 3.86 -10.71 -0.10
N CYS A 313 4.27 -9.94 0.93
CA CYS A 313 3.38 -9.51 1.98
C CYS A 313 2.32 -8.54 1.42
N PRO A 314 1.04 -8.74 1.76
CA PRO A 314 -0.01 -7.80 1.39
C PRO A 314 0.23 -6.41 1.99
N LEU A 315 -0.25 -5.35 1.33
CA LEU A 315 -0.05 -3.98 1.84
C LEU A 315 -0.72 -3.75 3.20
N TRP A 316 -1.83 -4.44 3.49
CA TRP A 316 -2.44 -4.38 4.83
C TRP A 316 -1.54 -4.94 5.92
N MET A 317 -0.68 -5.91 5.60
CA MET A 317 0.26 -6.54 6.54
C MET A 317 1.45 -5.63 6.80
N TRP A 318 1.94 -4.94 5.75
CA TRP A 318 2.92 -3.87 5.87
C TRP A 318 2.40 -2.70 6.72
N GLU A 319 1.17 -2.25 6.50
CA GLU A 319 0.55 -1.24 7.38
C GLU A 319 0.51 -1.69 8.83
N ASP A 320 0.07 -2.94 9.09
CA ASP A 320 0.02 -3.48 10.44
C ASP A 320 1.40 -3.51 11.10
N ALA A 321 2.47 -3.78 10.35
CA ALA A 321 3.84 -3.78 10.85
C ALA A 321 4.32 -2.37 11.18
N ILE A 322 4.10 -1.42 10.27
CA ILE A 322 4.45 -0.02 10.46
C ILE A 322 3.73 0.55 11.68
N LEU A 323 2.40 0.43 11.74
CA LEU A 323 1.62 1.01 12.84
C LEU A 323 2.04 0.43 14.20
N GLN A 324 2.29 -0.87 14.29
CA GLN A 324 2.74 -1.50 15.54
C GLN A 324 4.16 -1.06 15.94
N GLY A 325 5.08 -0.88 14.98
CA GLY A 325 6.40 -0.32 15.25
C GLY A 325 6.31 1.12 15.75
N TYR A 326 5.43 1.94 15.18
CA TYR A 326 5.23 3.33 15.62
C TYR A 326 4.47 3.46 16.94
N ASP A 327 3.57 2.52 17.27
CA ASP A 327 3.01 2.41 18.62
C ASP A 327 4.12 2.20 19.65
N ALA A 328 5.05 1.28 19.37
CA ALA A 328 6.21 1.01 20.23
C ALA A 328 7.17 2.21 20.32
N PHE A 329 7.46 2.84 19.19
CA PHE A 329 8.33 4.01 19.11
C PHE A 329 7.79 5.17 19.96
N ARG A 330 6.51 5.54 19.77
CA ARG A 330 5.87 6.60 20.56
C ARG A 330 5.86 6.30 22.06
N PHE A 331 5.63 5.04 22.43
CA PHE A 331 5.71 4.61 23.82
C PHE A 331 7.11 4.85 24.41
N LEU A 332 8.17 4.51 23.67
CA LEU A 332 9.55 4.78 24.09
C LEU A 332 9.89 6.26 24.09
N GLN A 333 9.33 7.04 23.17
CA GLN A 333 9.52 8.49 23.12
C GLN A 333 8.97 9.19 24.37
N ASP A 334 7.84 8.71 24.91
CA ASP A 334 7.25 9.20 26.15
C ASP A 334 7.95 8.63 27.40
N ARG A 335 8.11 7.31 27.46
CA ARG A 335 8.55 6.61 28.68
C ARG A 335 10.06 6.46 28.83
N ARG A 336 10.81 6.62 27.74
CA ARG A 336 12.28 6.41 27.65
C ARG A 336 12.77 5.00 28.05
N ARG A 337 11.83 4.09 28.30
CA ARG A 337 12.05 2.67 28.60
C ARG A 337 10.79 1.85 28.33
N ALA A 338 10.96 0.60 27.93
CA ALA A 338 9.86 -0.35 27.75
C ALA A 338 10.38 -1.79 27.77
N GLN A 339 9.49 -2.74 28.01
CA GLN A 339 9.68 -4.11 27.53
C GLN A 339 8.84 -4.29 26.26
N VAL A 340 9.52 -4.63 25.17
CA VAL A 340 8.92 -4.94 23.87
C VAL A 340 8.75 -6.44 23.75
N GLN A 341 7.50 -6.90 23.59
CA GLN A 341 7.14 -8.30 23.39
C GLN A 341 6.85 -8.55 21.91
N ILE A 342 7.62 -9.46 21.33
CA ILE A 342 7.61 -9.80 19.91
C ILE A 342 6.95 -11.18 19.79
N ASP A 343 5.68 -11.24 19.37
CA ASP A 343 4.91 -12.47 19.17
C ASP A 343 4.80 -12.75 17.67
N PHE A 344 5.80 -13.47 17.15
CA PHE A 344 5.88 -13.87 15.75
C PHE A 344 4.76 -14.83 15.36
N LYS A 345 4.31 -15.68 16.30
CA LYS A 345 3.22 -16.63 16.04
C LYS A 345 1.89 -15.91 15.78
N ARG A 346 1.60 -14.85 16.54
CA ARG A 346 0.36 -14.07 16.41
C ARG A 346 0.51 -12.84 15.51
N ARG A 347 1.68 -12.60 14.95
CA ARG A 347 2.00 -11.42 14.11
C ARG A 347 1.76 -10.11 14.87
N ARG A 348 2.30 -10.02 16.09
CA ARG A 348 2.08 -8.91 17.02
C ARG A 348 3.36 -8.40 17.68
N LEU A 349 3.44 -7.07 17.80
CA LEU A 349 4.38 -6.37 18.66
C LEU A 349 3.58 -5.67 19.77
N HIS A 350 3.96 -5.90 21.02
CA HIS A 350 3.35 -5.25 22.17
C HIS A 350 4.41 -4.54 23.00
N VAL A 351 4.06 -3.39 23.56
CA VAL A 351 4.92 -2.65 24.48
C VAL A 351 4.24 -2.54 25.83
N LYS A 352 5.05 -2.62 26.89
CA LYS A 352 4.61 -2.39 28.26
C LYS A 352 5.71 -1.69 29.04
N GLU A 353 5.34 -1.12 30.18
CA GLU A 353 6.31 -0.54 31.09
C GLU A 353 7.31 -1.61 31.54
N LEU A 354 8.59 -1.22 31.56
CA LEU A 354 9.66 -2.08 32.05
C LEU A 354 9.53 -2.14 33.59
N PRO A 355 9.56 -3.33 34.21
CA PRO A 355 9.39 -3.47 35.66
C PRO A 355 10.36 -2.65 36.52
#